data_AF-A0A316L7E2-F1
#
_entry.id   AF-A0A316L7E2-F1
#
_cell.length_a   1.000
_cell.length_b   1.000
_cell.length_c   1.000
_cell.angle_alpha   90.00
_cell.angle_beta   90.00
_cell.angle_gamma   90.00
#
_symmetry.space_group_name_H-M   'P 1'
#
loop_
_entity.id
_entity.type
_entity.pdbx_description
1 polymer ?
#
loop_
_entity_poly.entity_id
_entity_poly.type
_entity_poly.pdbx_seq_one_letter_code
_entity_poly.pdbx_strand_id
1 'polypeptide(L)'
;MKKELEAVEGTQYVTKESILRRAREIKGIPLRNVDKTGRLATGKGAIGTVIEESWFGYTPNSESEPDFPEAGVELKVTPYLRGKNGIRAKERLVCNIINYMEEYDKTFQTSAFWHKCNTMLLMSYEHLADKPKGDFRIDEAVLFSFPDEDLAIIEHDWETIMEKVRAGRAHELSEGDTLYLAACTKGANASSVRQQPFSELPAKQRAYSLKSSYMTQILNKYIFGNAESPRIIKSADVLHAKTFEEYIIDKVKPYYGMTQNELKLRLGVDSNAKSLNEILLARMLDVKGRIACTEEFQKAGIIPKTIRVQSNG
;
A
#
# COMPACT_ATOMS: atom_id res chain seq x y z
N MET A 1 2.84 -5.45 -47.45
CA MET A 1 1.65 -5.29 -46.59
C MET A 1 2.08 -4.62 -45.30
N LYS A 2 1.85 -3.31 -45.18
CA LYS A 2 1.95 -2.60 -43.89
C LYS A 2 0.80 -3.10 -43.02
N LYS A 3 1.10 -3.61 -41.82
CA LYS A 3 0.09 -3.74 -40.76
C LYS A 3 -0.32 -2.32 -40.40
N GLU A 4 -1.56 -1.94 -40.70
CA GLU A 4 -2.18 -0.79 -40.08
C GLU A 4 -2.19 -1.03 -38.57
N LEU A 5 -1.59 -0.10 -37.81
CA LEU A 5 -1.88 0.03 -36.41
C LEU A 5 -3.34 0.49 -36.33
N GLU A 6 -4.24 -0.41 -35.93
CA GLU A 6 -5.57 0.00 -35.47
C GLU A 6 -5.36 0.97 -34.32
N ALA A 7 -5.78 2.22 -34.53
CA ALA A 7 -5.83 3.23 -33.49
C ALA A 7 -6.75 2.70 -32.38
N VAL A 8 -6.24 2.69 -31.15
CA VAL A 8 -7.04 2.44 -29.95
C VAL A 8 -8.18 3.46 -29.97
N GLU A 9 -9.42 3.01 -30.15
CA GLU A 9 -10.60 3.86 -29.97
C GLU A 9 -10.49 4.48 -28.56
N GLY A 10 -10.38 5.81 -28.50
CA GLY A 10 -10.29 6.54 -27.23
C GLY A 10 -11.40 6.07 -26.29
N THR A 11 -11.06 5.79 -25.04
CA THR A 11 -12.02 5.17 -24.13
C THR A 11 -13.22 6.10 -23.96
N GLN A 12 -14.45 5.58 -23.86
CA GLN A 12 -15.63 6.42 -23.55
C GLN A 12 -15.55 7.06 -22.14
N TYR A 13 -14.51 6.74 -21.36
CA TYR A 13 -14.38 7.04 -19.95
C TYR A 13 -13.27 8.05 -19.70
N VAL A 14 -13.45 9.25 -20.26
CA VAL A 14 -12.44 10.32 -20.22
C VAL A 14 -12.47 11.19 -18.96
N THR A 15 -13.42 10.95 -18.04
CA THR A 15 -13.54 11.73 -16.79
C THR A 15 -13.65 10.83 -15.57
N LYS A 16 -13.07 11.28 -14.44
CA LYS A 16 -13.12 10.61 -13.14
C LYS A 16 -14.57 10.30 -12.72
N GLU A 17 -15.50 11.21 -12.97
CA GLU A 17 -16.91 11.08 -12.64
C GLU A 17 -17.59 9.98 -13.48
N SER A 18 -17.31 9.93 -14.78
CA SER A 18 -17.87 8.90 -15.67
C SER A 18 -17.37 7.50 -15.30
N ILE A 19 -16.08 7.39 -14.97
CA ILE A 19 -15.42 6.16 -14.52
C ILE A 19 -16.06 5.67 -13.22
N LEU A 20 -16.17 6.55 -12.22
CA LEU A 20 -16.73 6.20 -10.92
C LEU A 20 -18.21 5.82 -11.01
N ARG A 21 -19.00 6.52 -11.83
CA ARG A 21 -20.41 6.16 -12.09
C ARG A 21 -20.50 4.74 -12.65
N ARG A 22 -19.71 4.44 -13.68
CA ARG A 22 -19.65 3.09 -14.26
C ARG A 22 -19.18 2.04 -13.27
N ALA A 23 -18.20 2.35 -12.44
CA ALA A 23 -17.68 1.43 -11.42
C ALA A 23 -18.75 1.10 -10.36
N ARG A 24 -19.68 2.02 -10.08
CA ARG A 24 -20.74 1.81 -9.08
C ARG A 24 -21.92 0.99 -9.61
N GLU A 25 -22.17 1.01 -10.91
CA GLU A 25 -23.23 0.24 -11.56
C GLU A 25 -23.08 -1.28 -11.38
N ILE A 26 -21.85 -1.79 -11.18
CA ILE A 26 -21.60 -3.23 -11.01
C ILE A 26 -21.87 -3.73 -9.58
N LYS A 27 -22.07 -2.82 -8.61
CA LYS A 27 -22.14 -3.17 -7.19
C LYS A 27 -23.22 -4.22 -6.95
N GLY A 28 -22.85 -5.27 -6.22
CA GLY A 28 -23.75 -6.37 -5.91
C GLY A 28 -24.07 -7.31 -7.07
N ILE A 29 -23.53 -7.14 -8.29
CA ILE A 29 -23.74 -8.09 -9.39
C ILE A 29 -22.76 -9.28 -9.24
N PRO A 30 -23.21 -10.54 -9.32
CA PRO A 30 -22.32 -11.70 -9.36
C PRO A 30 -21.34 -11.63 -10.53
N LEU A 31 -20.05 -11.88 -10.29
CA LEU A 31 -19.03 -11.82 -11.35
C LEU A 31 -19.30 -12.81 -12.49
N ARG A 32 -19.99 -13.93 -12.26
CA ARG A 32 -20.42 -14.86 -13.33
C ARG A 32 -21.32 -14.21 -14.39
N ASN A 33 -22.06 -13.16 -14.02
CA ASN A 33 -22.92 -12.42 -14.95
C ASN A 33 -22.17 -11.25 -15.62
N VAL A 34 -20.97 -10.94 -15.11
CA VAL A 34 -20.10 -9.90 -15.65
C VAL A 34 -19.13 -10.50 -16.66
N ASP A 35 -18.59 -11.68 -16.39
CA ASP A 35 -17.58 -12.35 -17.22
C ASP A 35 -18.13 -12.75 -18.59
N LYS A 36 -17.78 -11.97 -19.61
CA LYS A 36 -18.14 -12.22 -21.01
C LYS A 36 -17.06 -13.02 -21.75
N THR A 37 -15.85 -13.08 -21.21
CA THR A 37 -14.66 -13.65 -21.88
C THR A 37 -14.19 -14.96 -21.26
N GLY A 38 -14.86 -15.46 -20.22
CA GLY A 38 -14.52 -16.71 -19.53
C GLY A 38 -13.27 -16.59 -18.66
N ARG A 39 -12.86 -15.35 -18.31
CA ARG A 39 -11.62 -15.07 -17.58
C ARG A 39 -11.64 -15.57 -16.15
N LEU A 40 -12.81 -15.78 -15.54
CA LEU A 40 -12.91 -16.30 -14.17
C LEU A 40 -12.27 -17.68 -14.01
N ALA A 41 -12.24 -18.48 -15.08
CA ALA A 41 -11.60 -19.80 -15.10
C ALA A 41 -10.06 -19.74 -15.07
N THR A 42 -9.48 -18.55 -15.30
CA THR A 42 -8.02 -18.35 -15.28
C THR A 42 -7.46 -18.23 -13.86
N GLY A 43 -6.13 -18.20 -13.74
CA GLY A 43 -5.39 -18.22 -12.47
C GLY A 43 -5.46 -16.93 -11.65
N LYS A 44 -4.31 -16.48 -11.14
CA LYS A 44 -4.20 -15.27 -10.34
C LYS A 44 -4.56 -14.04 -11.18
N GLY A 45 -5.23 -13.05 -10.59
CA GLY A 45 -5.60 -11.80 -11.26
C GLY A 45 -6.88 -11.86 -12.11
N ALA A 46 -7.49 -13.04 -12.28
CA ALA A 46 -8.69 -13.26 -13.11
C ALA A 46 -9.81 -12.22 -12.90
N ILE A 47 -10.08 -11.83 -11.65
CA ILE A 47 -11.16 -10.88 -11.33
C ILE A 47 -10.83 -9.49 -11.85
N GLY A 48 -9.58 -9.02 -11.72
CA GLY A 48 -9.15 -7.74 -12.30
C GLY A 48 -9.40 -7.70 -13.80
N THR A 49 -8.95 -8.75 -14.50
CA THR A 49 -9.13 -8.88 -15.95
C THR A 49 -10.59 -8.96 -16.38
N VAL A 50 -11.47 -9.59 -15.59
CA VAL A 50 -12.92 -9.58 -15.87
C VAL A 50 -13.48 -8.15 -15.81
N ILE A 51 -13.06 -7.36 -14.82
CA ILE A 51 -13.52 -5.98 -14.68
C ILE A 51 -12.96 -5.12 -15.83
N GLU A 52 -11.68 -5.26 -16.18
CA GLU A 52 -11.05 -4.58 -17.32
C GLU A 52 -11.78 -4.91 -18.64
N GLU A 53 -11.83 -6.19 -19.02
CA GLU A 53 -12.31 -6.62 -20.34
C GLU A 53 -13.83 -6.61 -20.44
N SER A 54 -14.54 -7.17 -19.46
CA SER A 54 -15.98 -7.43 -19.61
C SER A 54 -16.87 -6.30 -19.09
N TRP A 55 -16.40 -5.55 -18.08
CA TRP A 55 -17.17 -4.46 -17.49
C TRP A 55 -16.89 -3.10 -18.12
N PHE A 56 -15.60 -2.79 -18.29
CA PHE A 56 -15.12 -1.52 -18.81
C PHE A 56 -14.78 -1.56 -20.31
N GLY A 57 -14.44 -2.73 -20.84
CA GLY A 57 -14.32 -2.93 -22.28
C GLY A 57 -12.93 -2.66 -22.86
N TYR A 58 -11.86 -2.64 -22.05
CA TYR A 58 -10.49 -2.48 -22.57
C TYR A 58 -9.76 -3.81 -22.53
N THR A 59 -8.86 -4.01 -23.50
CA THR A 59 -7.92 -5.11 -23.45
C THR A 59 -6.76 -4.73 -22.50
N PRO A 60 -6.33 -5.62 -21.58
CA PRO A 60 -5.19 -5.35 -20.74
C PRO A 60 -3.94 -5.11 -21.60
N ASN A 61 -3.47 -3.87 -21.65
CA ASN A 61 -2.24 -3.51 -22.33
C ASN A 61 -1.12 -3.35 -21.30
N SER A 62 0.10 -3.79 -21.66
CA SER A 62 1.27 -3.72 -20.79
C SER A 62 1.89 -2.31 -20.72
N GLU A 63 1.10 -1.27 -20.97
CA GLU A 63 1.60 0.09 -21.08
C GLU A 63 1.94 0.68 -19.71
N SER A 64 2.87 1.64 -19.73
CA SER A 64 3.24 2.46 -18.58
C SER A 64 2.09 3.34 -18.11
N GLU A 65 1.11 3.59 -18.97
CA GLU A 65 -0.02 4.47 -18.72
C GLU A 65 -1.03 3.91 -17.71
N PRO A 66 -1.78 4.78 -17.01
CA PRO A 66 -2.94 4.36 -16.23
C PRO A 66 -3.99 3.63 -17.10
N ASP A 67 -4.81 2.78 -16.49
CA ASP A 67 -5.90 2.09 -17.21
C ASP A 67 -6.90 3.06 -17.89
N PHE A 68 -7.03 4.29 -17.38
CA PHE A 68 -7.80 5.38 -17.99
C PHE A 68 -6.89 6.61 -18.18
N PRO A 69 -6.10 6.67 -19.27
CA PRO A 69 -5.07 7.68 -19.46
C PRO A 69 -5.63 9.11 -19.47
N GLU A 70 -6.77 9.34 -20.13
CA GLU A 70 -7.36 10.68 -20.28
C GLU A 70 -7.82 11.28 -18.95
N ALA A 71 -8.18 10.42 -17.98
CA ALA A 71 -8.57 10.83 -16.63
C ALA A 71 -7.43 10.72 -15.61
N GLY A 72 -6.29 10.14 -15.99
CA GLY A 72 -5.18 9.81 -15.09
C GLY A 72 -5.59 8.87 -13.96
N VAL A 73 -6.42 7.86 -14.24
CA VAL A 73 -6.94 6.91 -13.23
C VAL A 73 -6.46 5.51 -13.53
N GLU A 74 -5.99 4.82 -12.48
CA GLU A 74 -5.63 3.40 -12.54
C GLU A 74 -6.71 2.54 -11.88
N LEU A 75 -7.12 1.45 -12.53
CA LEU A 75 -8.04 0.47 -11.98
C LEU A 75 -7.31 -0.51 -11.06
N LYS A 76 -7.85 -0.70 -9.86
CA LYS A 76 -7.38 -1.73 -8.93
C LYS A 76 -8.55 -2.46 -8.30
N VAL A 77 -8.62 -3.76 -8.58
CA VAL A 77 -9.63 -4.64 -7.99
C VAL A 77 -9.02 -5.40 -6.82
N THR A 78 -9.53 -5.19 -5.60
CA THR A 78 -8.84 -5.59 -4.37
C THR A 78 -9.69 -6.48 -3.48
N PRO A 79 -9.22 -7.68 -3.09
CA PRO A 79 -9.94 -8.53 -2.16
C PRO A 79 -9.78 -8.08 -0.70
N TYR A 80 -10.86 -8.22 0.06
CA TYR A 80 -10.83 -8.12 1.52
C TYR A 80 -11.39 -9.39 2.18
N LEU A 81 -11.13 -9.53 3.47
CA LEU A 81 -11.70 -10.57 4.32
C LEU A 81 -12.52 -9.91 5.42
N ARG A 82 -13.72 -10.43 5.66
CA ARG A 82 -14.54 -10.09 6.82
C ARG A 82 -14.27 -11.09 7.93
N GLY A 83 -13.90 -10.61 9.11
CA GLY A 83 -13.70 -11.43 10.29
C GLY A 83 -14.43 -10.90 11.51
N LYS A 84 -14.32 -11.62 12.63
CA LYS A 84 -14.90 -11.19 13.93
C LYS A 84 -14.40 -9.82 14.37
N ASN A 85 -13.17 -9.46 13.99
CA ASN A 85 -12.52 -8.20 14.37
C ASN A 85 -12.62 -7.12 13.27
N GLY A 86 -13.57 -7.25 12.34
CA GLY A 86 -13.79 -6.31 11.25
C GLY A 86 -13.18 -6.73 9.92
N ILE A 87 -13.01 -5.74 9.03
CA ILE A 87 -12.53 -5.92 7.67
C ILE A 87 -11.01 -5.76 7.62
N ARG A 88 -10.35 -6.63 6.85
CA ARG A 88 -8.92 -6.51 6.53
C ARG A 88 -8.66 -6.79 5.07
N ALA A 89 -7.64 -6.16 4.50
CA ALA A 89 -7.16 -6.51 3.17
C ALA A 89 -6.67 -7.96 3.17
N LYS A 90 -7.02 -8.73 2.13
CA LYS A 90 -6.56 -10.11 2.00
C LYS A 90 -5.09 -10.18 1.57
N GLU A 91 -4.64 -9.18 0.81
CA GLU A 91 -3.30 -9.11 0.23
C GLU A 91 -2.85 -7.66 0.05
N ARG A 92 -1.56 -7.49 -0.27
CA ARG A 92 -1.00 -6.19 -0.68
C ARG A 92 -1.60 -5.74 -2.02
N LEU A 93 -1.64 -4.45 -2.29
CA LEU A 93 -2.00 -3.93 -3.61
C LEU A 93 -0.74 -3.83 -4.48
N VAL A 94 -0.68 -4.57 -5.58
CA VAL A 94 0.46 -4.51 -6.50
C VAL A 94 0.22 -3.41 -7.55
N CYS A 95 1.24 -2.56 -7.74
CA CYS A 95 1.27 -1.48 -8.73
C CYS A 95 2.09 -1.93 -9.95
N ASN A 96 2.95 -1.07 -10.48
CA ASN A 96 3.84 -1.33 -11.60
C ASN A 96 5.14 -2.07 -11.20
N ILE A 97 5.76 -2.73 -12.18
CA ILE A 97 7.11 -3.30 -12.05
C ILE A 97 8.11 -2.15 -11.88
N ILE A 98 9.11 -2.35 -11.02
CA ILE A 98 10.22 -1.41 -10.86
C ILE A 98 11.23 -1.68 -11.97
N ASN A 99 11.38 -0.74 -12.89
CA ASN A 99 12.46 -0.78 -13.87
C ASN A 99 13.71 -0.11 -13.27
N TYR A 100 14.59 -0.90 -12.66
CA TYR A 100 15.79 -0.37 -12.00
C TYR A 100 16.68 0.47 -12.92
N MET A 101 16.67 0.22 -14.23
CA MET A 101 17.51 0.92 -15.23
C MET A 101 16.94 2.28 -15.66
N GLU A 102 15.72 2.61 -15.26
CA GLU A 102 15.05 3.88 -15.63
C GLU A 102 14.59 4.65 -14.42
N GLU A 103 14.12 3.96 -13.38
CA GLU A 103 13.46 4.60 -12.24
C GLU A 103 14.45 5.36 -11.34
N TYR A 104 15.72 4.95 -11.30
CA TYR A 104 16.74 5.55 -10.44
C TYR A 104 17.04 7.03 -10.76
N ASP A 105 16.80 7.44 -12.01
CA ASP A 105 17.10 8.77 -12.53
C ASP A 105 15.90 9.74 -12.44
N LYS A 106 14.79 9.27 -11.86
CA LYS A 106 13.57 10.07 -11.70
C LYS A 106 13.51 10.75 -10.34
N THR A 107 12.58 11.68 -10.21
CA THR A 107 12.08 12.15 -8.90
C THR A 107 10.80 11.39 -8.57
N PHE A 108 10.30 11.50 -7.34
CA PHE A 108 9.01 10.90 -7.00
C PHE A 108 7.88 11.38 -7.92
N GLN A 109 7.82 12.68 -8.21
CA GLN A 109 6.76 13.28 -9.04
C GLN A 109 6.84 12.87 -10.51
N THR A 110 8.02 12.47 -11.01
CA THR A 110 8.18 11.96 -12.38
C THR A 110 8.28 10.43 -12.45
N SER A 111 8.19 9.75 -11.30
CA SER A 111 8.31 8.31 -11.17
C SER A 111 7.19 7.56 -11.90
N ALA A 112 7.47 6.35 -12.37
CA ALA A 112 6.45 5.50 -12.97
C ALA A 112 5.37 5.09 -11.95
N PHE A 113 5.76 4.98 -10.68
CA PHE A 113 4.81 4.76 -9.59
C PHE A 113 3.80 5.90 -9.47
N TRP A 114 4.28 7.15 -9.38
CA TRP A 114 3.41 8.30 -9.20
C TRP A 114 2.54 8.57 -10.41
N HIS A 115 3.12 8.48 -11.62
CA HIS A 115 2.38 8.60 -12.88
C HIS A 115 1.16 7.67 -12.91
N LYS A 116 1.36 6.40 -12.51
CA LYS A 116 0.32 5.38 -12.58
C LYS A 116 -0.61 5.37 -11.37
N CYS A 117 -0.14 5.66 -10.16
CA CYS A 117 -0.91 5.41 -8.93
C CYS A 117 -1.35 6.66 -8.15
N ASN A 118 -1.10 7.89 -8.65
CA ASN A 118 -1.56 9.12 -7.95
C ASN A 118 -3.08 9.18 -7.75
N THR A 119 -3.86 8.59 -8.66
CA THR A 119 -5.32 8.43 -8.53
C THR A 119 -5.70 7.00 -8.93
N MET A 120 -6.37 6.27 -8.04
CA MET A 120 -6.79 4.90 -8.27
C MET A 120 -8.30 4.74 -8.11
N LEU A 121 -8.94 4.02 -9.03
CA LEU A 121 -10.26 3.45 -8.83
C LEU A 121 -10.12 2.12 -8.09
N LEU A 122 -10.43 2.11 -6.80
CA LEU A 122 -10.41 0.92 -5.95
C LEU A 122 -11.79 0.24 -5.98
N MET A 123 -11.84 -0.98 -6.52
CA MET A 123 -13.05 -1.82 -6.53
C MET A 123 -12.87 -3.00 -5.58
N SER A 124 -13.57 -2.97 -4.45
CA SER A 124 -13.39 -3.92 -3.36
C SER A 124 -14.41 -5.05 -3.41
N TYR A 125 -13.96 -6.29 -3.18
CA TYR A 125 -14.82 -7.47 -3.08
C TYR A 125 -14.45 -8.35 -1.90
N GLU A 126 -15.44 -8.97 -1.26
CA GLU A 126 -15.19 -9.95 -0.21
C GLU A 126 -14.70 -11.27 -0.82
N HIS A 127 -13.56 -11.76 -0.33
CA HIS A 127 -13.08 -13.09 -0.68
C HIS A 127 -13.73 -14.15 0.22
N LEU A 128 -14.54 -15.02 -0.39
CA LEU A 128 -15.24 -16.11 0.28
C LEU A 128 -14.57 -17.44 -0.08
N ALA A 129 -13.85 -18.04 0.87
CA ALA A 129 -13.01 -19.23 0.63
C ALA A 129 -13.79 -20.42 0.05
N ASP A 130 -15.04 -20.61 0.48
CA ASP A 130 -15.88 -21.74 0.10
C ASP A 130 -16.77 -21.46 -1.12
N LYS A 131 -16.55 -20.34 -1.82
CA LYS A 131 -17.33 -19.97 -3.01
C LYS A 131 -16.45 -19.81 -4.25
N PRO A 132 -16.95 -20.21 -5.44
CA PRO A 132 -16.26 -19.95 -6.69
C PRO A 132 -16.19 -18.43 -6.95
N LYS A 133 -15.16 -17.98 -7.68
CA LYS A 133 -14.96 -16.56 -8.01
C LYS A 133 -16.19 -15.89 -8.66
N GLY A 134 -16.95 -16.65 -9.44
CA GLY A 134 -18.18 -16.15 -10.09
C GLY A 134 -19.30 -15.75 -9.13
N ASP A 135 -19.26 -16.20 -7.88
CA ASP A 135 -20.22 -15.80 -6.84
C ASP A 135 -19.79 -14.57 -6.05
N PHE A 136 -18.55 -14.11 -6.23
CA PHE A 136 -18.11 -12.86 -5.63
C PHE A 136 -18.84 -11.68 -6.29
N ARG A 137 -18.88 -10.57 -5.56
CA ARG A 137 -19.54 -9.33 -5.97
C ARG A 137 -18.62 -8.18 -5.60
N ILE A 138 -18.59 -7.13 -6.42
CA ILE A 138 -17.99 -5.87 -6.00
C ILE A 138 -18.92 -5.25 -4.97
N ASP A 139 -18.40 -4.99 -3.78
CA ASP A 139 -19.16 -4.43 -2.68
C ASP A 139 -19.07 -2.90 -2.67
N GLU A 140 -17.91 -2.34 -3.02
CA GLU A 140 -17.69 -0.90 -3.09
C GLU A 140 -16.73 -0.50 -4.20
N ALA A 141 -16.91 0.73 -4.71
CA ALA A 141 -16.05 1.35 -5.72
C ALA A 141 -15.81 2.82 -5.36
N VAL A 142 -14.55 3.19 -5.17
CA VAL A 142 -14.13 4.54 -4.76
C VAL A 142 -12.96 5.03 -5.60
N LEU A 143 -12.95 6.34 -5.87
CA LEU A 143 -11.73 7.01 -6.32
C LEU A 143 -10.91 7.37 -5.09
N PHE A 144 -9.64 6.98 -5.11
CA PHE A 144 -8.70 7.18 -4.02
C PHE A 144 -7.48 7.95 -4.52
N SER A 145 -7.10 8.97 -3.76
CA SER A 145 -5.82 9.66 -3.85
C SER A 145 -5.22 9.69 -2.45
N PHE A 146 -3.89 9.66 -2.38
CA PHE A 146 -3.18 9.62 -1.10
C PHE A 146 -3.42 10.91 -0.31
N PRO A 147 -3.81 10.82 0.98
CA PRO A 147 -3.76 11.95 1.89
C PRO A 147 -2.33 12.47 2.05
N ASP A 148 -2.15 13.77 2.27
CA ASP A 148 -0.82 14.43 2.32
C ASP A 148 0.16 13.77 3.30
N GLU A 149 -0.29 13.41 4.51
CA GLU A 149 0.55 12.72 5.50
C GLU A 149 1.01 11.34 5.02
N ASP A 150 0.14 10.60 4.32
CA ASP A 150 0.51 9.29 3.76
C ASP A 150 1.44 9.46 2.57
N LEU A 151 1.21 10.49 1.77
CA LEU A 151 2.00 10.80 0.60
C LEU A 151 3.46 11.10 0.98
N ALA A 152 3.69 11.87 2.05
CA ALA A 152 5.03 12.15 2.55
C ALA A 152 5.78 10.86 2.94
N ILE A 153 5.10 9.89 3.58
CA ILE A 153 5.72 8.59 3.92
C ILE A 153 5.97 7.75 2.66
N ILE A 154 5.02 7.75 1.71
CA ILE A 154 5.17 7.03 0.44
C ILE A 154 6.32 7.59 -0.40
N GLU A 155 6.53 8.90 -0.39
CA GLU A 155 7.66 9.56 -1.05
C GLU A 155 8.99 9.15 -0.40
N HIS A 156 9.07 9.13 0.94
CA HIS A 156 10.25 8.62 1.66
C HIS A 156 10.52 7.14 1.39
N ASP A 157 9.47 6.32 1.33
CA ASP A 157 9.59 4.91 1.00
C ASP A 157 10.12 4.71 -0.42
N TRP A 158 9.62 5.49 -1.38
CA TRP A 158 10.08 5.46 -2.76
C TRP A 158 11.56 5.85 -2.83
N GLU A 159 11.95 6.92 -2.15
CA GLU A 159 13.34 7.39 -2.11
C GLU A 159 14.25 6.36 -1.42
N THR A 160 13.82 5.74 -0.32
CA THR A 160 14.55 4.64 0.33
C THR A 160 14.83 3.47 -0.63
N ILE A 161 13.84 3.10 -1.45
CA ILE A 161 14.02 2.07 -2.49
C ILE A 161 15.03 2.55 -3.53
N MET A 162 14.90 3.79 -4.03
CA MET A 162 15.77 4.34 -5.07
C MET A 162 17.19 4.60 -4.59
N GLU A 163 17.43 5.05 -3.36
CA GLU A 163 18.75 5.17 -2.75
C GLU A 163 19.49 3.84 -2.75
N LYS A 164 18.80 2.74 -2.41
CA LYS A 164 19.40 1.41 -2.46
C LYS A 164 19.72 0.97 -3.90
N VAL A 165 18.90 1.35 -4.89
CA VAL A 165 19.20 1.13 -6.31
C VAL A 165 20.41 1.96 -6.76
N ARG A 166 20.43 3.27 -6.45
CA ARG A 166 21.52 4.21 -6.75
C ARG A 166 22.84 3.78 -6.11
N ALA A 167 22.79 3.13 -4.95
CA ALA A 167 23.94 2.52 -4.28
C ALA A 167 24.40 1.17 -4.87
N GLY A 168 23.80 0.68 -5.96
CA GLY A 168 24.14 -0.61 -6.57
C GLY A 168 23.65 -1.84 -5.78
N ARG A 169 22.71 -1.63 -4.86
CA ARG A 169 22.23 -2.64 -3.90
C ARG A 169 20.78 -3.06 -4.14
N ALA A 170 20.27 -2.96 -5.37
CA ALA A 170 18.88 -3.36 -5.69
C ALA A 170 18.61 -4.86 -5.36
N HIS A 171 19.63 -5.71 -5.41
CA HIS A 171 19.54 -7.12 -5.02
C HIS A 171 19.31 -7.32 -3.50
N GLU A 172 19.60 -6.31 -2.67
CA GLU A 172 19.35 -6.28 -1.23
C GLU A 172 18.01 -5.64 -0.86
N LEU A 173 17.20 -5.20 -1.84
CA LEU A 173 15.87 -4.67 -1.56
C LEU A 173 15.01 -5.72 -0.85
N SER A 174 14.17 -5.27 0.07
CA SER A 174 13.23 -6.10 0.81
C SER A 174 11.90 -5.35 1.04
N GLU A 175 10.80 -6.08 1.28
CA GLU A 175 9.52 -5.43 1.64
C GLU A 175 9.57 -4.77 3.03
N GLY A 176 10.56 -5.12 3.85
CA GLY A 176 10.75 -4.57 5.19
C GLY A 176 11.59 -3.29 5.24
N ASP A 177 12.13 -2.84 4.10
CA ASP A 177 12.97 -1.64 4.03
C ASP A 177 12.17 -0.35 4.22
N THR A 178 10.85 -0.40 4.02
CA THR A 178 9.96 0.76 3.92
C THR A 178 8.72 0.59 4.80
N LEU A 179 7.84 1.58 4.87
CA LEU A 179 6.64 1.58 5.71
C LEU A 179 5.35 1.22 4.96
N TYR A 180 4.95 2.01 3.97
CA TYR A 180 3.66 1.92 3.26
C TYR A 180 3.83 1.37 1.84
N LEU A 181 4.79 1.94 1.08
CA LEU A 181 5.13 1.54 -0.28
C LEU A 181 6.33 0.58 -0.25
N ALA A 182 6.12 -0.67 -0.63
CA ALA A 182 7.14 -1.72 -0.59
C ALA A 182 7.52 -2.20 -1.99
N ALA A 183 8.78 -2.63 -2.15
CA ALA A 183 9.26 -3.32 -3.35
C ALA A 183 9.08 -4.84 -3.19
N CYS A 184 7.93 -5.40 -3.57
CA CYS A 184 7.64 -6.84 -3.48
C CYS A 184 8.24 -7.62 -4.66
N THR A 185 8.70 -8.85 -4.44
CA THR A 185 9.22 -9.68 -5.55
C THR A 185 8.08 -10.10 -6.50
N LYS A 186 8.31 -10.01 -7.81
CA LYS A 186 7.34 -10.40 -8.85
C LYS A 186 8.00 -11.29 -9.90
N GLY A 187 7.50 -12.50 -10.10
CA GLY A 187 8.03 -13.46 -11.09
C GLY A 187 7.47 -14.86 -10.86
N ALA A 188 7.51 -15.70 -11.89
CA ALA A 188 7.00 -17.08 -11.81
C ALA A 188 7.84 -17.97 -10.87
N ASN A 189 9.14 -17.65 -10.73
CA ASN A 189 10.12 -18.38 -9.95
C ASN A 189 11.26 -17.45 -9.48
N ALA A 190 12.06 -17.93 -8.52
CA ALA A 190 13.14 -17.17 -7.90
C ALA A 190 14.27 -16.76 -8.86
N SER A 191 14.30 -17.30 -10.08
CA SER A 191 15.25 -17.01 -11.14
C SER A 191 14.90 -15.77 -11.98
N SER A 192 13.73 -15.16 -11.78
CA SER A 192 13.35 -13.93 -12.48
C SER A 192 14.16 -12.73 -11.95
N VAL A 193 15.34 -12.52 -12.55
CA VAL A 193 16.25 -11.42 -12.23
C VAL A 193 16.25 -10.33 -13.31
N ARG A 194 16.75 -9.15 -12.97
CA ARG A 194 16.89 -7.96 -13.81
C ARG A 194 18.27 -7.34 -13.57
N GLN A 195 18.76 -6.63 -14.57
CA GLN A 195 19.93 -5.76 -14.41
C GLN A 195 19.59 -4.58 -13.49
N GLN A 196 20.62 -4.00 -12.89
CA GLN A 196 20.56 -2.76 -12.13
C GLN A 196 21.70 -1.82 -12.56
N PRO A 197 21.54 -0.49 -12.46
CA PRO A 197 22.42 0.47 -13.12
C PRO A 197 23.83 0.56 -12.55
N PHE A 198 24.01 0.29 -11.25
CA PHE A 198 25.27 0.57 -10.53
C PHE A 198 25.93 -0.67 -9.92
N SER A 199 25.66 -1.86 -10.49
CA SER A 199 26.29 -3.12 -10.07
C SER A 199 26.07 -4.21 -11.12
N GLU A 200 27.09 -5.04 -11.35
CA GLU A 200 27.01 -6.23 -12.20
C GLU A 200 26.16 -7.35 -11.58
N LEU A 201 25.89 -7.30 -10.27
CA LEU A 201 25.06 -8.30 -9.62
C LEU A 201 23.60 -8.14 -10.05
N PRO A 202 22.96 -9.18 -10.60
CA PRO A 202 21.56 -9.10 -10.98
C PRO A 202 20.66 -9.04 -9.74
N ALA A 203 19.59 -8.27 -9.81
CA ALA A 203 18.60 -8.12 -8.75
C ALA A 203 17.32 -8.89 -9.08
N LYS A 204 16.59 -9.36 -8.06
CA LYS A 204 15.26 -9.96 -8.29
C LYS A 204 14.32 -8.93 -8.92
N GLN A 205 13.47 -9.35 -9.86
CA GLN A 205 12.40 -8.49 -10.35
C GLN A 205 11.45 -8.14 -9.19
N ARG A 206 11.17 -6.85 -9.02
CA ARG A 206 10.23 -6.34 -8.03
C ARG A 206 9.17 -5.47 -8.66
N ALA A 207 8.06 -5.32 -7.97
CA ALA A 207 7.01 -4.35 -8.26
C ALA A 207 6.78 -3.49 -7.03
N TYR A 208 6.42 -2.22 -7.27
CA TYR A 208 5.85 -1.38 -6.24
C TYR A 208 4.55 -2.03 -5.72
N SER A 209 4.32 -1.90 -4.43
CA SER A 209 3.11 -2.41 -3.81
C SER A 209 2.78 -1.65 -2.53
N LEU A 210 1.51 -1.35 -2.30
CA LEU A 210 1.05 -0.86 -1.01
C LEU A 210 0.82 -2.04 -0.07
N LYS A 211 1.41 -1.99 1.13
CA LYS A 211 1.33 -3.08 2.09
C LYS A 211 -0.12 -3.42 2.47
N SER A 212 -0.37 -4.69 2.81
CA SER A 212 -1.71 -5.13 3.24
C SER A 212 -2.19 -4.43 4.51
N SER A 213 -1.28 -4.02 5.39
CA SER A 213 -1.56 -3.19 6.56
C SER A 213 -2.12 -1.82 6.16
N TYR A 214 -1.48 -1.15 5.19
CA TYR A 214 -1.95 0.11 4.62
C TYR A 214 -3.30 -0.06 3.91
N MET A 215 -3.43 -1.09 3.07
CA MET A 215 -4.70 -1.40 2.38
C MET A 215 -5.85 -1.70 3.35
N THR A 216 -5.56 -2.30 4.51
CA THR A 216 -6.55 -2.50 5.56
C THR A 216 -7.07 -1.18 6.12
N GLN A 217 -6.19 -0.18 6.28
CA GLN A 217 -6.60 1.15 6.73
C GLN A 217 -7.38 1.90 5.65
N ILE A 218 -7.00 1.76 4.37
CA ILE A 218 -7.81 2.28 3.27
C ILE A 218 -9.24 1.71 3.31
N LEU A 219 -9.37 0.38 3.44
CA LEU A 219 -10.67 -0.28 3.53
C LEU A 219 -11.52 0.27 4.69
N ASN A 220 -10.92 0.39 5.88
CA ASN A 220 -11.66 0.79 7.08
C ASN A 220 -11.96 2.30 7.15
N LYS A 221 -11.15 3.16 6.52
CA LYS A 221 -11.30 4.62 6.62
C LYS A 221 -11.99 5.25 5.40
N TYR A 222 -11.67 4.79 4.20
CA TYR A 222 -12.10 5.44 2.96
C TYR A 222 -13.11 4.63 2.14
N ILE A 223 -13.24 3.32 2.39
CA ILE A 223 -14.14 2.45 1.62
C ILE A 223 -15.40 2.09 2.43
N PHE A 224 -15.23 1.54 3.64
CA PHE A 224 -16.33 0.93 4.40
C PHE A 224 -16.69 1.62 5.73
N GLY A 225 -15.88 2.55 6.23
CA GLY A 225 -16.04 3.01 7.61
C GLY A 225 -16.04 4.51 7.83
N ASN A 226 -16.33 4.86 9.09
CA ASN A 226 -16.22 6.17 9.74
C ASN A 226 -15.19 6.09 10.91
N ALA A 227 -14.20 5.20 10.81
CA ALA A 227 -13.32 4.87 11.93
C ALA A 227 -12.29 5.98 12.18
N GLU A 228 -12.29 6.55 13.38
CA GLU A 228 -11.24 7.43 13.86
C GLU A 228 -10.24 6.63 14.70
N SER A 229 -8.96 6.65 14.29
CA SER A 229 -7.85 6.12 15.07
C SER A 229 -7.05 7.27 15.70
N PRO A 230 -6.48 7.09 16.91
CA PRO A 230 -5.50 8.05 17.43
C PRO A 230 -4.34 8.24 16.45
N ARG A 231 -3.86 9.48 16.32
CA ARG A 231 -2.73 9.81 15.43
C ARG A 231 -1.52 10.29 16.22
N ILE A 232 -0.33 9.91 15.77
CA ILE A 232 0.95 10.37 16.32
C ILE A 232 1.40 11.64 15.60
N ILE A 233 1.23 11.67 14.28
CA ILE A 233 1.50 12.80 13.41
C ILE A 233 0.25 13.69 13.36
N LYS A 234 0.50 15.01 13.37
CA LYS A 234 -0.55 16.05 13.41
C LYS A 234 -0.53 16.98 12.20
N SER A 235 0.56 16.97 11.45
CA SER A 235 0.75 17.74 10.21
C SER A 235 1.76 17.02 9.32
N ALA A 236 1.53 17.05 8.01
CA ALA A 236 2.46 16.57 7.00
C ALA A 236 3.81 17.32 7.04
N ASP A 237 3.84 18.56 7.51
CA ASP A 237 5.08 19.35 7.64
C ASP A 237 6.16 18.63 8.46
N VAL A 238 5.73 17.87 9.48
CA VAL A 238 6.63 17.07 10.31
C VAL A 238 7.31 15.99 9.47
N LEU A 239 6.54 15.35 8.58
CA LEU A 239 7.02 14.27 7.73
C LEU A 239 7.81 14.80 6.53
N HIS A 240 7.59 16.03 6.09
CA HIS A 240 8.47 16.66 5.10
C HIS A 240 9.86 17.01 5.67
N ALA A 241 9.96 17.26 6.97
CA ALA A 241 11.22 17.62 7.62
C ALA A 241 12.06 16.41 8.07
N LYS A 242 11.44 15.27 8.35
CA LYS A 242 12.10 14.04 8.82
C LYS A 242 11.25 12.80 8.55
N THR A 243 11.87 11.62 8.56
CA THR A 243 11.15 10.34 8.44
C THR A 243 10.27 10.07 9.68
N PHE A 244 9.30 9.16 9.53
CA PHE A 244 8.46 8.75 10.65
C PHE A 244 9.28 8.11 11.78
N GLU A 245 10.27 7.29 11.43
CA GLU A 245 11.18 6.63 12.36
C GLU A 245 12.02 7.64 13.13
N GLU A 246 12.61 8.62 12.45
CA GLU A 246 13.36 9.71 13.10
C GLU A 246 12.47 10.50 14.05
N TYR A 247 11.22 10.79 13.67
CA TYR A 247 10.26 11.42 14.56
C TYR A 247 10.03 10.61 15.84
N ILE A 248 9.83 9.30 15.73
CA ILE A 248 9.67 8.43 16.90
C ILE A 248 10.94 8.43 17.75
N ILE A 249 12.11 8.30 17.14
CA ILE A 249 13.40 8.30 17.84
C ILE A 249 13.60 9.61 18.60
N ASP A 250 13.37 10.76 17.95
CA ASP A 250 13.50 12.09 18.56
C ASP A 250 12.58 12.27 19.76
N LYS A 251 11.36 11.71 19.72
CA LYS A 251 10.43 11.74 20.85
C LYS A 251 10.86 10.86 22.02
N VAL A 252 11.50 9.73 21.74
CA VAL A 252 11.92 8.77 22.78
C VAL A 252 13.32 9.10 23.35
N LYS A 253 14.20 9.71 22.56
CA LYS A 253 15.58 10.05 22.92
C LYS A 253 15.75 10.81 24.25
N PRO A 254 14.89 11.77 24.63
CA PRO A 254 14.98 12.47 25.92
C PRO A 254 14.83 11.57 27.15
N TYR A 255 14.37 10.34 26.97
CA TYR A 255 14.08 9.36 28.02
C TYR A 255 15.16 8.28 28.13
N TYR A 256 16.19 8.30 27.28
CA TYR A 256 17.28 7.34 27.31
C TYR A 256 18.04 7.40 28.65
N GLY A 257 18.39 6.23 29.18
CA GLY A 257 19.10 6.08 30.45
C GLY A 257 18.21 6.14 31.69
N MET A 258 16.92 6.50 31.57
CA MET A 258 16.01 6.54 32.71
C MET A 258 15.51 5.14 33.10
N THR A 259 15.37 4.91 34.40
CA THR A 259 14.71 3.73 34.97
C THR A 259 13.20 3.79 34.78
N GLN A 260 12.52 2.65 34.86
CA GLN A 260 11.05 2.61 34.80
C GLN A 260 10.39 3.51 35.86
N ASN A 261 10.98 3.64 37.06
CA ASN A 261 10.44 4.49 38.12
C ASN A 261 10.55 5.98 37.78
N GLU A 262 11.70 6.41 37.23
CA GLU A 262 11.88 7.79 36.76
C GLU A 262 10.93 8.13 35.61
N LEU A 263 10.75 7.19 34.66
CA LEU A 263 9.80 7.35 33.57
C LEU A 263 8.36 7.47 34.07
N LYS A 264 7.95 6.63 35.03
CA LYS A 264 6.63 6.72 35.66
C LYS A 264 6.40 8.09 36.29
N LEU A 265 7.36 8.58 37.07
CA LEU A 265 7.28 9.89 37.72
C LEU A 265 7.21 11.02 36.68
N ARG A 266 8.10 11.00 35.68
CA ARG A 266 8.20 12.04 34.65
C ARG A 266 6.99 12.10 33.73
N LEU A 267 6.39 10.95 33.42
CA LEU A 267 5.24 10.84 32.51
C LEU A 267 3.89 10.81 33.24
N GLY A 268 3.88 10.92 34.58
CA GLY A 268 2.67 10.85 35.39
C GLY A 268 1.92 9.52 35.26
N VAL A 269 2.66 8.40 35.16
CA VAL A 269 2.10 7.06 35.00
C VAL A 269 2.11 6.32 36.34
N ASP A 270 0.94 6.17 36.94
CA ASP A 270 0.75 5.29 38.10
C ASP A 270 0.19 3.93 37.65
N SER A 271 1.08 3.01 37.29
CA SER A 271 0.72 1.64 36.90
C SER A 271 1.83 0.65 37.23
N ASN A 272 1.44 -0.57 37.60
CA ASN A 272 2.32 -1.73 37.76
C ASN A 272 1.89 -2.90 36.84
N ALA A 273 1.13 -2.60 35.78
CA ALA A 273 0.63 -3.60 34.86
C ALA A 273 1.77 -4.27 34.07
N LYS A 274 1.55 -5.51 33.60
CA LYS A 274 2.48 -6.21 32.69
C LYS A 274 2.77 -5.42 31.41
N SER A 275 1.87 -4.51 31.02
CA SER A 275 1.98 -3.62 29.86
C SER A 275 2.64 -2.27 30.17
N LEU A 276 3.29 -2.10 31.34
CA LEU A 276 3.87 -0.81 31.75
C LEU A 276 4.74 -0.17 30.66
N ASN A 277 5.62 -0.94 30.01
CA ASN A 277 6.52 -0.39 28.99
C ASN A 277 5.77 0.12 27.74
N GLU A 278 4.66 -0.53 27.36
CA GLU A 278 3.80 -0.06 26.27
C GLU A 278 3.10 1.25 26.66
N ILE A 279 2.65 1.35 27.92
CA ILE A 279 2.04 2.57 28.45
C ILE A 279 3.05 3.72 28.46
N LEU A 280 4.27 3.47 28.95
CA LEU A 280 5.33 4.49 28.98
C LEU A 280 5.67 4.95 27.56
N LEU A 281 5.85 4.03 26.61
CA LEU A 281 6.12 4.38 25.21
C LEU A 281 4.98 5.21 24.60
N ALA A 282 3.72 4.83 24.85
CA ALA A 282 2.57 5.60 24.37
C ALA A 282 2.60 7.04 24.94
N ARG A 283 2.95 7.22 26.22
CA ARG A 283 3.07 8.55 26.84
C ARG A 283 4.23 9.37 26.29
N MET A 284 5.37 8.76 25.97
CA MET A 284 6.50 9.45 25.32
C MET A 284 6.10 10.04 23.96
N LEU A 285 5.13 9.41 23.28
CA LEU A 285 4.62 9.80 21.98
C LEU A 285 3.30 10.59 22.04
N ASP A 286 2.89 11.01 23.24
CA ASP A 286 1.64 11.74 23.50
C ASP A 286 0.37 11.02 23.00
N VAL A 287 0.38 9.68 23.07
CA VAL A 287 -0.74 8.83 22.68
C VAL A 287 -1.55 8.42 23.92
N LYS A 288 -2.87 8.68 23.87
CA LYS A 288 -3.83 8.12 24.82
C LYS A 288 -4.24 6.72 24.36
N GLY A 289 -3.72 5.68 25.01
CA GLY A 289 -4.08 4.28 24.74
C GLY A 289 -2.92 3.46 24.19
N ARG A 290 -3.22 2.43 23.38
CA ARG A 290 -2.21 1.55 22.79
C ARG A 290 -1.64 2.17 21.53
N ILE A 291 -0.33 2.34 21.49
CA ILE A 291 0.39 2.86 20.33
C ILE A 291 0.17 2.02 19.07
N ALA A 292 0.04 0.69 19.18
CA ALA A 292 -0.23 -0.20 18.04
C ALA A 292 -1.61 0.03 17.40
N CYS A 293 -2.49 0.80 18.06
CA CYS A 293 -3.79 1.22 17.53
C CYS A 293 -3.73 2.60 16.86
N THR A 294 -2.57 3.25 16.79
CA THR A 294 -2.42 4.53 16.10
C THR A 294 -2.42 4.34 14.59
N GLU A 295 -2.91 5.34 13.86
CA GLU A 295 -3.09 5.28 12.42
C GLU A 295 -1.78 4.91 11.70
N GLU A 296 -0.67 5.55 12.07
CA GLU A 296 0.62 5.38 11.40
C GLU A 296 1.22 3.99 11.67
N PHE A 297 1.14 3.49 12.90
CA PHE A 297 1.61 2.14 13.25
C PHE A 297 0.77 1.06 12.56
N GLN A 298 -0.55 1.24 12.51
CA GLN A 298 -1.44 0.31 11.83
C GLN A 298 -1.20 0.29 10.31
N LYS A 299 -0.99 1.45 9.69
CA LYS A 299 -0.65 1.58 8.27
C LYS A 299 0.69 0.91 7.93
N ALA A 300 1.72 1.16 8.75
CA ALA A 300 3.06 0.59 8.57
C ALA A 300 3.15 -0.90 8.94
N GLY A 301 2.17 -1.43 9.67
CA GLY A 301 2.23 -2.78 10.23
C GLY A 301 3.24 -2.92 11.36
N ILE A 302 3.55 -1.83 12.06
CA ILE A 302 4.52 -1.83 13.17
C ILE A 302 3.85 -2.36 14.44
N ILE A 303 4.49 -3.35 15.05
CA ILE A 303 4.09 -3.89 16.35
C ILE A 303 5.23 -3.62 17.35
N PRO A 304 5.05 -2.68 18.30
CA PRO A 304 6.05 -2.44 19.32
C PRO A 304 6.20 -3.67 20.21
N LYS A 305 7.45 -4.01 20.52
CA LYS A 305 7.83 -5.09 21.41
C LYS A 305 8.86 -4.59 22.41
N THR A 306 8.73 -5.01 23.66
CA THR A 306 9.77 -4.78 24.66
C THR A 306 10.71 -5.98 24.69
N ILE A 307 12.01 -5.70 24.59
CA ILE A 307 13.07 -6.67 24.83
C ILE A 307 13.73 -6.27 26.15
N ARG A 308 13.74 -7.19 27.13
CA ARG A 308 14.42 -6.99 28.42
C ARG A 308 15.74 -7.75 28.38
N VAL A 309 16.83 -7.04 28.56
CA VAL A 309 18.19 -7.60 28.60
C VAL A 309 18.66 -7.65 30.05
N GLN A 310 19.43 -8.68 30.42
CA GLN A 310 20.03 -8.78 31.74
C GLN A 310 21.39 -8.04 31.76
N SER A 311 21.99 -7.86 32.93
CA SER A 311 23.28 -7.16 33.04
C SER A 311 24.42 -7.87 32.32
N ASN A 312 24.26 -9.15 31.99
CA ASN A 312 25.23 -9.98 31.27
C ASN A 312 24.97 -10.04 29.75
N GLY A 313 24.04 -9.24 29.22
CA GLY A 313 23.63 -9.29 27.81
C GLY A 313 22.51 -10.28 27.56
#